data_AF-A0A7C2L703-F1
#
_entry.id   AF-A0A7C2L703-F1
#
_cell.length_a   1.000
_cell.length_b   1.000
_cell.length_c   1.000
_cell.angle_alpha   90.00
_cell.angle_beta   90.00
_cell.angle_gamma   90.00
#
_symmetry.space_group_name_H-M   'P 1'
#
loop_
_entity.id
_entity.type
_entity.pdbx_description
1 polymer ?
#
loop_
_entity_poly.entity_id
_entity_poly.type
_entity_poly.pdbx_seq_one_letter_code
_entity_poly.pdbx_strand_id
1 'polypeptide(L)'
;MEGAWLLESAKDLTTGRSLSQGAMLLLTRSRFALLAVAPDRRPPRQKQLAEYSKRELLELMRGVEGSVGEYRREGNRLALIPVFAFFPEMTGEPQVFENVRLDRERLSVEWEARGRRLLMTWRRVE
;
A
#
# COMPACT_ATOMS: atom_id res chain seq x y z
N MET A 1 -1.07 -8.03 12.01
CA MET A 1 -1.07 -7.19 10.79
C MET A 1 -0.10 -6.03 10.92
N GLU A 2 0.19 -5.55 12.14
CA GLU A 2 1.19 -4.51 12.35
C GLU A 2 2.53 -4.80 11.65
N GLY A 3 3.14 -3.75 11.12
CA GLY A 3 4.40 -3.81 10.39
C GLY A 3 4.43 -2.87 9.20
N ALA A 4 5.58 -2.84 8.55
CA ALA A 4 5.76 -2.19 7.25
C ALA A 4 5.55 -3.23 6.15
N TRP A 5 4.84 -2.82 5.11
CA TRP A 5 4.46 -3.65 3.97
C TRP A 5 4.81 -2.91 2.69
N LEU A 6 5.46 -3.60 1.77
CA LEU A 6 5.79 -3.08 0.44
C LEU A 6 4.90 -3.77 -0.59
N LEU A 7 4.30 -3.01 -1.49
CA LEU A 7 3.52 -3.55 -2.59
C LEU A 7 4.43 -4.37 -3.52
N GLU A 8 4.24 -5.69 -3.52
CA GLU A 8 4.99 -6.64 -4.33
C GLU A 8 4.38 -6.74 -5.73
N SER A 9 3.05 -6.75 -5.81
CA SER A 9 2.33 -6.77 -7.08
C SER A 9 0.91 -6.20 -6.97
N ALA A 10 0.43 -5.63 -8.06
CA ALA A 10 -0.96 -5.27 -8.25
C ALA A 10 -1.44 -5.77 -9.62
N LYS A 11 -2.56 -6.48 -9.65
CA LYS A 11 -3.15 -7.03 -10.87
C LYS A 11 -4.60 -6.57 -11.00
N ASP A 12 -4.93 -6.01 -12.15
CA ASP A 12 -6.32 -5.74 -12.50
C ASP A 12 -7.03 -7.08 -12.77
N LEU A 13 -8.07 -7.38 -12.00
CA LEU A 13 -8.78 -8.66 -12.09
C LEU A 13 -9.71 -8.75 -13.30
N THR A 14 -10.14 -7.61 -13.85
CA THR A 14 -11.00 -7.56 -15.04
C THR A 14 -10.19 -7.82 -16.31
N THR A 15 -9.03 -7.19 -16.42
CA THR A 15 -8.19 -7.24 -17.63
C THR A 15 -7.03 -8.23 -17.52
N GLY A 16 -6.72 -8.70 -16.31
CA GLY A 16 -5.56 -9.53 -16.01
C GLY A 16 -4.22 -8.79 -16.04
N ARG A 17 -4.20 -7.48 -16.33
CA ARG A 17 -2.98 -6.69 -16.50
C ARG A 17 -2.29 -6.44 -15.17
N SER A 18 -0.97 -6.63 -15.13
CA SER A 18 -0.14 -6.21 -13.99
C SER A 18 0.11 -4.72 -14.02
N LEU A 19 0.01 -4.07 -12.86
CA LEU A 19 0.26 -2.65 -12.65
C LEU A 19 1.64 -2.46 -12.02
N SER A 20 2.45 -1.60 -12.61
CA SER A 20 3.79 -1.25 -12.12
C SER A 20 3.72 -0.12 -11.10
N GLN A 21 2.91 -0.27 -10.06
CA GLN A 21 2.82 0.71 -8.97
C GLN A 21 3.62 0.19 -7.78
N GLY A 22 4.54 1.01 -7.26
CA GLY A 22 5.13 0.77 -5.95
C GLY A 22 4.32 1.51 -4.90
N ALA A 23 4.16 0.92 -3.72
CA ALA A 23 3.55 1.58 -2.57
C ALA A 23 4.10 0.97 -1.27
N MET A 24 4.09 1.74 -0.18
CA MET A 24 4.38 1.27 1.16
C MET A 24 3.18 1.50 2.07
N LEU A 25 2.80 0.49 2.82
CA LEU A 25 1.74 0.52 3.82
C LEU A 25 2.35 0.22 5.19
N LEU A 26 2.21 1.15 6.13
CA LEU A 26 2.57 0.95 7.52
C LEU A 26 1.30 0.81 8.35
N LEU A 27 1.25 -0.20 9.21
CA LEU A 27 0.16 -0.44 10.13
C LEU A 27 0.71 -0.54 11.55
N THR A 28 0.21 0.31 12.45
CA THR A 28 0.66 0.39 13.84
C THR A 28 -0.54 0.53 14.75
N ARG A 29 -0.78 -0.39 15.69
CA ARG A 29 -1.95 -0.38 16.58
C ARG A 29 -3.25 -0.20 15.79
N SER A 30 -3.84 0.99 15.81
CA SER A 30 -5.05 1.38 15.06
C SER A 30 -4.81 2.42 13.96
N ARG A 31 -3.55 2.73 13.64
CA ARG A 31 -3.14 3.77 12.69
C ARG A 31 -2.48 3.20 11.46
N PHE A 32 -2.64 3.86 10.33
CA PHE A 32 -1.94 3.53 9.10
C PHE A 32 -1.24 4.74 8.48
N ALA A 33 -0.24 4.44 7.65
CA ALA A 33 0.28 5.36 6.64
C ALA A 33 0.41 4.60 5.32
N LEU A 34 -0.13 5.16 4.24
CA LEU A 34 -0.02 4.64 2.88
C LEU A 34 0.72 5.68 2.04
N LEU A 35 1.78 5.24 1.36
CA LEU A 35 2.62 6.09 0.52
C LEU A 35 2.74 5.42 -0.86
N ALA A 36 2.36 6.12 -1.93
CA ALA A 36 2.74 5.68 -3.27
C ALA A 36 4.27 5.82 -3.43
N VAL A 37 4.89 5.03 -4.29
CA VAL A 37 6.30 5.19 -4.69
C VAL A 37 6.31 5.80 -6.08
N ALA A 38 7.06 6.87 -6.28
CA ALA A 38 7.03 7.67 -7.50
C ALA A 38 7.50 6.83 -8.71
N PRO A 39 6.74 6.78 -9.82
CA PRO A 39 7.05 5.92 -10.97
C PRO A 39 8.34 6.33 -11.74
N ASP A 40 8.73 7.59 -11.60
CA ASP A 40 9.94 8.24 -12.14
C ASP A 40 11.17 8.08 -11.24
N ARG A 41 10.98 7.70 -9.97
CA ARG A 41 12.06 7.29 -9.05
C ARG A 41 12.08 5.78 -8.88
N ARG A 42 12.19 5.08 -10.01
CA ARG A 42 12.54 3.65 -9.97
C ARG A 42 13.82 3.52 -9.13
N PRO A 43 13.86 2.59 -8.16
CA PRO A 43 15.14 2.22 -7.57
C PRO A 43 16.07 1.88 -8.75
N PRO A 44 17.29 2.45 -8.85
CA PRO A 44 18.21 2.12 -9.93
C PRO A 44 18.22 0.59 -10.10
N ARG A 45 18.00 0.11 -11.34
CA ARG A 45 17.77 -1.30 -11.70
C ARG A 45 18.81 -2.31 -11.17
N GLN A 46 19.86 -1.81 -10.54
CA GLN A 46 21.04 -2.52 -10.09
C GLN A 46 21.00 -2.87 -8.59
N LYS A 47 20.08 -2.29 -7.81
CA LYS A 47 20.05 -2.46 -6.35
C LYS A 47 18.76 -3.15 -5.90
N GLN A 48 18.87 -4.26 -5.18
CA GLN A 48 17.69 -4.96 -4.66
C GLN A 48 17.04 -4.12 -3.54
N LEU A 49 15.73 -4.19 -3.36
CA LEU A 49 15.00 -3.44 -2.31
C LEU A 49 15.56 -3.67 -0.89
N ALA A 50 16.14 -4.86 -0.62
CA ALA A 50 16.77 -5.20 0.65
C ALA A 50 18.10 -4.46 0.92
N GLU A 51 18.70 -3.85 -0.10
CA GLU A 51 19.99 -3.17 -0.02
C GLU A 51 19.83 -1.66 0.24
N TYR A 52 18.60 -1.16 0.33
CA TYR A 52 18.31 0.24 0.65
C TYR A 52 18.27 0.46 2.16
N SER A 53 19.00 1.47 2.63
CA SER A 53 18.85 1.97 3.99
C SER A 53 17.50 2.66 4.18
N LYS A 54 17.03 2.70 5.43
CA LYS A 54 15.80 3.42 5.82
C LYS A 54 15.78 4.87 5.34
N ARG A 55 16.93 5.57 5.34
CA ARG A 55 17.05 6.95 4.86
C ARG A 55 16.89 7.05 3.34
N GLU A 56 17.49 6.14 2.58
CA GLU A 56 17.34 6.10 1.12
C GLU A 56 15.89 5.79 0.72
N LEU A 57 15.23 4.87 1.44
CA LEU A 57 13.80 4.61 1.26
C LEU A 57 12.95 5.86 1.51
N LEU A 58 13.26 6.63 2.56
CA LEU A 58 12.54 7.88 2.88
C LEU A 58 12.72 8.96 1.80
N GLU A 59 13.91 9.09 1.22
CA GLU A 59 14.15 10.05 0.11
C GLU A 59 13.43 9.64 -1.19
N LEU A 60 13.30 8.33 -1.46
CA LEU A 60 12.47 7.84 -2.57
C LEU A 60 10.98 8.16 -2.36
N MET A 61 10.55 8.33 -1.11
CA MET A 61 9.20 8.69 -0.70
C MET A 61 8.98 10.21 -0.53
N ARG A 62 9.95 11.06 -0.87
CA ARG A 62 9.82 12.52 -0.77
C ARG A 62 9.08 13.08 -2.00
N GLY A 63 7.83 13.53 -1.79
CA GLY A 63 6.99 14.16 -2.83
C GLY A 63 5.92 13.25 -3.45
N VAL A 64 5.60 12.13 -2.80
CA VAL A 64 4.59 11.17 -3.27
C VAL A 64 3.23 11.36 -2.62
N GLU A 65 2.21 11.05 -3.40
CA GLU A 65 0.82 10.95 -2.94
C GLU A 65 0.74 9.92 -1.80
N GLY A 66 0.01 10.27 -0.74
CA GLY A 66 -0.13 9.40 0.41
C GLY A 66 -1.28 9.81 1.31
N SER A 67 -1.55 8.96 2.29
CA SER A 67 -2.57 9.18 3.30
C SER A 67 -2.17 8.57 4.64
N VAL A 68 -2.68 9.16 5.70
CA VAL A 68 -2.51 8.67 7.08
C VAL A 68 -3.86 8.70 7.77
N GLY A 69 -4.08 7.78 8.70
CA GLY A 69 -5.34 7.74 9.42
C GLY A 69 -5.51 6.54 10.31
N GLU A 70 -6.75 6.12 10.46
CA GLU A 70 -7.13 4.95 11.25
C GLU A 70 -7.39 3.76 10.37
N TYR A 71 -7.12 2.57 10.86
CA TYR A 71 -7.57 1.36 10.19
C TYR A 71 -8.38 0.49 11.13
N ARG A 72 -9.34 -0.24 10.55
CA ARG A 72 -10.16 -1.22 11.25
C ARG A 72 -10.21 -2.50 10.44
N ARG A 73 -10.03 -3.63 11.13
CA ARG A 73 -10.15 -4.96 10.52
C ARG A 73 -11.35 -5.67 11.10
N GLU A 74 -12.22 -6.16 10.21
CA GLU A 74 -13.39 -6.95 10.56
C GLU A 74 -13.42 -8.20 9.66
N GLY A 75 -13.05 -9.36 10.24
CA GLY A 75 -12.92 -10.60 9.49
C GLY A 75 -11.94 -10.50 8.31
N ASN A 76 -12.48 -10.67 7.09
CA ASN A 76 -11.75 -10.59 5.83
C ASN A 76 -11.76 -9.19 5.21
N ARG A 77 -12.17 -8.15 5.95
CA ARG A 77 -12.17 -6.75 5.51
C ARG A 77 -11.19 -5.90 6.30
N LEU A 78 -10.58 -4.95 5.62
CA LEU A 78 -9.71 -3.93 6.19
C LEU A 78 -10.12 -2.57 5.63
N ALA A 79 -10.62 -1.69 6.49
CA ALA A 79 -10.95 -0.32 6.14
C ALA A 79 -9.79 0.60 6.55
N LEU A 80 -9.26 1.38 5.62
CA LEU A 80 -8.34 2.49 5.88
C LEU A 80 -9.14 3.79 5.82
N ILE A 81 -9.22 4.51 6.94
CA ILE A 81 -10.00 5.75 7.09
C ILE A 81 -9.00 6.92 7.17
N PRO A 82 -8.77 7.66 6.08
CA PRO A 82 -7.79 8.73 6.08
C PRO A 82 -8.24 9.88 6.98
N VAL A 83 -7.41 10.25 7.95
CA VAL A 83 -7.54 11.52 8.69
C VAL A 83 -6.91 12.66 7.89
N PHE A 84 -5.91 12.33 7.08
CA PHE A 84 -5.31 13.22 6.10
C PHE A 84 -4.98 12.42 4.83
N ALA A 85 -5.26 12.99 3.67
CA ALA A 85 -4.87 12.47 2.38
C ALA A 85 -4.38 13.61 1.48
N PHE A 86 -3.44 13.30 0.60
CA PHE A 86 -2.96 14.26 -0.40
C PHE A 86 -4.09 14.73 -1.34
N PHE A 87 -5.04 13.83 -1.64
CA PHE A 87 -6.29 14.13 -2.32
C PHE A 87 -7.39 14.40 -1.28
N PRO A 88 -7.84 15.65 -1.09
CA PRO A 88 -8.77 16.01 -0.02
C PRO A 88 -10.07 15.23 -0.06
N GLU A 89 -10.56 14.87 -1.24
CA GLU A 89 -11.79 14.09 -1.45
C GLU A 89 -11.74 12.68 -0.84
N MET A 90 -10.55 12.18 -0.50
CA MET A 90 -10.37 10.89 0.17
C MET A 90 -10.37 11.00 1.71
N THR A 91 -10.37 12.21 2.27
CA THR A 91 -10.33 12.41 3.72
C THR A 91 -11.66 12.03 4.35
N GLY A 92 -11.63 11.19 5.39
CA GLY A 92 -12.81 10.66 6.06
C GLY A 92 -13.47 9.48 5.34
N GLU A 93 -13.25 9.33 4.03
CA GLU A 93 -13.83 8.28 3.21
C GLU A 93 -13.07 6.94 3.35
N PRO A 94 -13.71 5.87 3.84
CA PRO A 94 -13.04 4.59 4.02
C PRO A 94 -12.61 3.96 2.69
N GLN A 95 -11.32 3.64 2.56
CA GLN A 95 -10.80 2.76 1.53
C GLN A 95 -10.88 1.32 2.01
N VAL A 96 -11.81 0.56 1.43
CA VAL A 96 -12.11 -0.81 1.88
C VAL A 96 -11.35 -1.83 1.04
N PHE A 97 -10.51 -2.61 1.73
CA PHE A 97 -9.86 -3.79 1.21
C PHE A 97 -10.68 -5.01 1.60
N GLU A 98 -11.09 -5.77 0.59
CA GLU A 98 -11.87 -7.00 0.71
C GLU A 98 -10.95 -8.23 0.59
N ASN A 99 -11.47 -9.40 0.95
CA ASN A 99 -10.77 -10.69 0.81
C ASN A 99 -9.35 -10.69 1.40
N VAL A 100 -9.18 -10.02 2.55
CA VAL A 100 -7.89 -9.86 3.23
C VAL A 100 -7.36 -11.22 3.68
N ARG A 101 -6.29 -11.67 3.02
CA ARG A 101 -5.52 -12.86 3.39
C ARG A 101 -4.17 -12.42 3.93
N LEU A 102 -3.84 -12.90 5.11
CA LEU A 102 -2.61 -12.53 5.80
C LEU A 102 -1.89 -13.80 6.22
N ASP A 103 -0.65 -13.94 5.78
CA ASP A 103 0.31 -14.89 6.32
C ASP A 103 1.48 -14.14 7.01
N ARG A 104 2.57 -14.84 7.34
CA ARG A 104 3.71 -14.26 8.07
C ARG A 104 4.43 -13.17 7.28
N GLU A 105 4.50 -13.33 5.96
CA GLU A 105 5.34 -12.52 5.07
C GLU A 105 4.53 -11.75 4.04
N ARG A 106 3.28 -12.15 3.78
CA ARG A 106 2.44 -11.59 2.74
C ARG A 106 1.05 -11.23 3.23
N LEU A 107 0.56 -10.13 2.67
CA LEU A 107 -0.80 -9.63 2.80
C LEU A 107 -1.37 -9.53 1.38
N SER A 108 -2.43 -10.25 1.08
CA SER A 108 -3.17 -10.12 -0.18
C SER A 108 -4.55 -9.53 0.08
N VAL A 109 -4.94 -8.57 -0.74
CA VAL A 109 -6.21 -7.87 -0.63
C VAL A 109 -6.80 -7.61 -2.01
N GLU A 110 -8.12 -7.52 -2.08
CA GLU A 110 -8.81 -6.99 -3.23
C GLU A 110 -9.29 -5.57 -2.93
N TRP A 111 -9.13 -4.67 -3.88
CA TRP A 111 -9.53 -3.27 -3.74
C TRP A 111 -10.30 -2.82 -4.98
N GLU A 112 -11.46 -2.21 -4.77
CA GLU A 112 -12.21 -1.56 -5.82
C GLU A 112 -11.91 -0.06 -5.83
N ALA A 113 -11.24 0.41 -6.88
CA ALA A 113 -10.83 1.79 -7.03
C ALA A 113 -11.17 2.30 -8.42
N ARG A 114 -11.93 3.40 -8.50
CA ARG A 114 -12.27 4.08 -9.77
C ARG A 114 -12.82 3.11 -10.84
N GLY A 115 -13.70 2.19 -10.43
CA GLY A 115 -14.31 1.19 -11.30
C GLY A 115 -13.40 0.02 -11.71
N ARG A 116 -12.23 -0.13 -11.09
CA ARG A 116 -11.32 -1.28 -11.30
C ARG A 116 -11.22 -2.11 -10.04
N ARG A 117 -11.25 -3.42 -10.21
CA ARG A 117 -10.99 -4.37 -9.12
C ARG A 117 -9.55 -4.85 -9.21
N LEU A 118 -8.77 -4.54 -8.19
CA LEU A 118 -7.34 -4.83 -8.13
C LEU A 118 -7.07 -5.90 -7.09
N LEU A 119 -6.31 -6.93 -7.44
CA LEU A 119 -5.67 -7.82 -6.46
C LEU A 119 -4.28 -7.26 -6.15
N MET A 120 -4.07 -6.85 -4.90
CA MET A 120 -2.81 -6.32 -4.42
C MET A 120 -2.18 -7.32 -3.46
N THR A 121 -0.91 -7.66 -3.69
CA THR A 121 -0.11 -8.46 -2.76
C THR A 121 1.03 -7.63 -2.23
N TRP A 122 1.14 -7.59 -0.91
CA TRP A 122 2.10 -6.83 -0.15
C TRP A 122 3.03 -7.78 0.58
N ARG A 123 4.33 -7.48 0.59
CA ARG A 123 5.36 -8.22 1.32
C ARG A 123 5.77 -7.44 2.56
N ARG A 124 5.93 -8.13 3.69
CA ARG A 124 6.42 -7.53 4.93
C ARG A 124 7.88 -7.10 4.78
N VAL A 125 8.22 -5.96 5.37
CA VAL A 125 9.59 -5.43 5.45
C VAL A 125 10.05 -5.57 6.90
N GLU A 126 11.22 -6.17 7.11
CA GLU A 126 11.90 -6.28 8.41
C GLU A 126 12.67 -4.99 8.76
#